data_AF-J4TAV7-F1
#
_entry.id   AF-J4TAV7-F1
#
_cell.length_a   1.000
_cell.length_b   1.000
_cell.length_c   1.000
_cell.angle_alpha   90.00
_cell.angle_beta   90.00
_cell.angle_gamma   90.00
#
_symmetry.space_group_name_H-M   'P 1'
#
loop_
_entity.id
_entity.type
_entity.pdbx_description
1 polymer ?
#
loop_
_entity_poly.entity_id
_entity_poly.type
_entity_poly.pdbx_seq_one_letter_code
_entity_poly.pdbx_strand_id
1 'polypeptide(L)'
;MDNGKKTKVVKFLKIMVAYFGLYAIHYLILPNTPIHGRYEITGYFDISKFMMMISILLFPFFDILFLKSNILFGFLGIVLYSICVYIYDANAVYELGYSGIFYTSFSREWLVFQLGVLIVFYVIIYTIFLIIINIVSAIRKHIKNKKDKEEKS
;
A
#
# COMPACT_ATOMS: atom_id res chain seq x y z
N MET A 1 5.43 22.77 26.18
CA MET A 1 4.71 21.48 26.10
C MET A 1 4.00 21.37 24.76
N ASP A 2 4.75 21.09 23.68
CA ASP A 2 4.24 21.09 22.28
C ASP A 2 5.00 20.09 21.37
N ASN A 3 6.31 19.94 21.58
CA ASN A 3 7.18 19.08 20.75
C ASN A 3 6.64 17.66 20.53
N GLY A 4 6.08 17.01 21.55
CA GLY A 4 5.52 15.66 21.42
C GLY A 4 4.27 15.57 20.52
N LYS A 5 3.40 16.59 20.51
CA LYS A 5 2.23 16.66 19.61
C LYS A 5 2.70 16.93 18.18
N LYS A 6 3.60 17.90 18.01
CA LYS A 6 4.22 18.24 16.73
C LYS A 6 4.89 17.03 16.07
N THR A 7 5.65 16.23 16.83
CA THR A 7 6.29 15.01 16.31
C THR A 7 5.27 13.97 15.81
N LYS A 8 4.17 13.76 16.53
CA LYS A 8 3.11 12.82 16.11
C LYS A 8 2.40 13.29 14.84
N VAL A 9 2.07 14.59 14.74
CA VAL A 9 1.44 15.17 13.56
C VAL A 9 2.35 15.09 12.34
N VAL A 10 3.64 15.43 12.49
CA VAL A 10 4.62 15.31 11.40
C VAL A 10 4.75 13.85 10.94
N LYS A 11 4.75 12.89 11.86
CA LYS A 11 4.78 11.46 11.51
C LYS A 11 3.52 11.06 10.74
N PHE A 12 2.34 11.45 11.21
CA PHE A 12 1.07 11.20 10.52
C PHE A 12 1.09 11.75 9.10
N LEU A 13 1.47 13.02 8.92
CA LEU A 13 1.56 13.67 7.61
C LEU A 13 2.52 12.93 6.67
N LYS A 14 3.71 12.53 7.16
CA LYS A 14 4.66 11.76 6.35
C LYS A 14 4.07 10.45 5.84
N ILE A 15 3.33 9.74 6.68
CA ILE A 15 2.69 8.48 6.29
C ILE A 15 1.56 8.77 5.28
N MET A 16 0.68 9.73 5.56
CA MET A 16 -0.40 10.10 4.62
C MET A 16 0.15 10.52 3.25
N VAL A 17 1.23 11.30 3.22
CA VAL A 17 1.91 11.69 1.98
C VAL A 17 2.48 10.48 1.24
N ALA A 18 3.00 9.47 1.93
CA ALA A 18 3.51 8.26 1.30
C ALA A 18 2.38 7.44 0.63
N TYR A 19 1.24 7.27 1.30
CA TYR A 19 0.08 6.58 0.72
C TYR A 19 -0.59 7.38 -0.41
N PHE A 20 -0.63 8.72 -0.28
CA PHE A 20 -1.07 9.59 -1.37
C PHE A 20 -0.11 9.51 -2.57
N GLY A 21 1.20 9.48 -2.33
CA GLY A 21 2.21 9.28 -3.35
C GLY A 21 2.07 7.93 -4.06
N LEU A 22 1.76 6.86 -3.32
CA LEU A 22 1.44 5.55 -3.89
C LEU A 22 0.23 5.63 -4.83
N TYR A 23 -0.84 6.31 -4.40
CA TYR A 23 -2.00 6.59 -5.27
C TYR A 23 -1.59 7.39 -6.52
N ALA A 24 -0.81 8.45 -6.38
CA ALA A 24 -0.38 9.29 -7.49
C ALA A 24 0.43 8.48 -8.51
N ILE A 25 1.33 7.61 -8.05
CA ILE A 25 2.07 6.70 -8.93
C ILE A 25 1.11 5.79 -9.69
N HIS A 26 0.15 5.16 -9.00
CA HIS A 26 -0.75 4.19 -9.61
C HIS A 26 -1.79 4.80 -10.56
N TYR A 27 -2.32 5.99 -10.28
CA TYR A 27 -3.47 6.52 -11.02
C TYR A 27 -3.19 7.80 -11.81
N LEU A 28 -2.12 8.54 -11.48
CA LEU A 28 -1.76 9.77 -12.19
C LEU A 28 -0.54 9.56 -13.09
N ILE A 29 0.43 8.75 -12.68
CA ILE A 29 1.69 8.57 -13.41
C ILE A 29 1.62 7.33 -14.30
N LEU A 30 1.54 6.13 -13.73
CA LEU A 30 1.64 4.86 -14.46
C LEU A 30 0.69 4.77 -15.67
N PRO A 31 -0.60 5.16 -15.58
CA PRO A 31 -1.53 5.08 -16.71
C PRO A 31 -1.14 6.00 -17.89
N ASN A 32 -0.32 7.02 -17.63
CA ASN A 32 0.17 7.97 -18.63
C ASN A 32 1.59 7.61 -19.14
N THR A 33 2.14 6.47 -18.73
CA THR A 33 3.44 5.99 -19.21
C THR A 33 3.29 4.97 -20.35
N PRO A 34 4.32 4.76 -21.18
CA PRO A 34 4.33 3.71 -22.21
C PRO A 34 4.21 2.28 -21.65
N ILE A 35 4.34 2.09 -20.33
CA ILE A 35 4.20 0.82 -19.63
C ILE A 35 2.72 0.42 -19.50
N HIS A 36 1.81 1.39 -19.53
CA HIS A 36 0.37 1.13 -19.56
C HIS A 36 -0.05 0.80 -21.00
N GLY A 37 -0.35 -0.47 -21.24
CA GLY A 37 -0.77 -0.93 -22.55
C GLY A 37 -2.19 -0.48 -22.85
N ARG A 38 -2.38 0.49 -23.75
CA ARG A 38 -3.68 0.67 -24.40
C ARG A 38 -3.93 -0.53 -25.30
N TYR A 39 -4.78 -1.43 -24.82
CA TYR A 39 -5.13 -2.72 -25.43
C TYR A 39 -5.49 -2.62 -26.92
N GLU A 40 -5.97 -1.46 -27.37
CA GLU A 40 -6.46 -1.24 -28.73
C GLU A 40 -5.38 -1.01 -29.80
N ILE A 41 -4.12 -0.72 -29.47
CA ILE A 41 -3.11 -0.31 -30.48
C ILE A 41 -1.96 -1.32 -30.67
N THR A 42 -1.57 -2.08 -29.65
CA THR A 42 -0.26 -2.79 -29.69
C THR A 42 -0.27 -4.27 -29.30
N GLY A 43 -1.38 -4.84 -28.83
CA GLY A 43 -1.43 -6.25 -28.41
C GLY A 43 -0.53 -6.60 -27.22
N TYR A 44 -0.07 -5.59 -26.45
CA TYR A 44 0.84 -5.76 -25.32
C TYR A 44 0.12 -6.19 -24.04
N PHE A 45 0.77 -7.07 -23.28
CA PHE A 45 0.39 -7.48 -21.92
C PHE A 45 0.42 -6.25 -20.99
N ASP A 46 -0.71 -5.87 -20.38
CA ASP A 46 -0.76 -4.69 -19.50
C ASP A 46 -0.13 -5.01 -18.13
N ILE A 47 1.18 -4.75 -18.02
CA ILE A 47 1.98 -4.95 -16.81
C ILE A 47 1.59 -3.96 -15.71
N SER A 48 0.95 -2.84 -16.04
CA SER A 48 0.70 -1.77 -15.09
C SER A 48 -0.30 -2.15 -13.98
N LYS A 49 -1.30 -2.99 -14.27
CA LYS A 49 -2.21 -3.58 -13.25
C LYS A 49 -1.46 -4.49 -12.29
N PHE A 50 -0.54 -5.31 -12.81
CA PHE A 50 0.31 -6.18 -12.01
C PHE A 50 1.27 -5.37 -11.12
N MET A 51 1.88 -4.31 -11.66
CA MET A 51 2.73 -3.39 -10.92
C MET A 51 1.96 -2.73 -9.77
N MET A 52 0.75 -2.22 -10.03
CA MET A 52 -0.11 -1.68 -8.98
C MET A 52 -0.36 -2.71 -7.87
N MET A 53 -0.75 -3.94 -8.21
CA MET A 53 -1.04 -4.99 -7.21
C MET A 53 0.20 -5.35 -6.37
N ILE A 54 1.35 -5.56 -7.01
CA ILE A 54 2.60 -5.87 -6.28
C ILE A 54 3.04 -4.70 -5.42
N SER A 55 2.95 -3.47 -5.93
CA SER A 55 3.33 -2.28 -5.18
C SER A 55 2.45 -2.12 -3.93
N ILE A 56 1.14 -2.34 -4.02
CA ILE A 56 0.25 -2.36 -2.84
C ILE A 56 0.66 -3.50 -1.89
N LEU A 57 0.89 -4.70 -2.40
CA LEU A 57 1.24 -5.88 -1.58
C LEU A 57 2.53 -5.67 -0.77
N LEU A 58 3.54 -5.03 -1.37
CA LEU A 58 4.85 -4.80 -0.76
C LEU A 58 4.92 -3.51 0.06
N PHE A 59 3.98 -2.58 -0.11
CA PHE A 59 4.00 -1.29 0.59
C PHE A 59 4.05 -1.40 2.13
N PRO A 60 3.36 -2.35 2.79
CA PRO A 60 3.48 -2.56 4.23
C PRO A 60 4.93 -2.74 4.71
N PHE A 61 5.75 -3.44 3.94
CA PHE A 61 7.16 -3.61 4.26
C PHE A 61 7.91 -2.27 4.28
N PHE A 62 7.65 -1.41 3.30
CA PHE A 62 8.22 -0.06 3.25
C PHE A 62 7.74 0.80 4.43
N ASP A 63 6.43 0.79 4.70
CA ASP A 63 5.80 1.56 5.77
C ASP A 63 6.32 1.16 7.17
N ILE A 64 6.44 -0.15 7.43
CA ILE A 64 6.93 -0.65 8.72
C ILE A 64 8.42 -0.36 8.91
N LEU A 65 9.27 -0.60 7.90
CA LEU A 65 10.71 -0.48 8.07
C LEU A 65 11.23 0.96 7.97
N PHE A 66 10.76 1.72 6.97
CA PHE A 66 11.30 3.05 6.68
C PHE A 66 10.51 4.15 7.38
N LEU A 67 9.17 4.07 7.38
CA LEU A 67 8.32 5.05 8.05
C LEU A 67 8.12 4.74 9.54
N LYS A 68 8.53 3.54 9.97
CA LYS A 68 8.39 3.03 11.35
C LYS A 68 6.93 3.15 11.83
N SER A 69 6.02 2.83 10.93
CA SER A 69 4.57 2.96 11.10
C SER A 69 3.99 1.81 11.95
N ASN A 70 2.73 1.94 12.34
CA ASN A 70 1.99 0.89 13.05
C ASN A 70 0.71 0.56 12.27
N ILE A 71 -0.01 -0.47 12.70
CA ILE A 71 -1.21 -0.94 12.00
C ILE A 71 -2.29 0.15 11.85
N LEU A 72 -2.44 1.05 12.83
CA LEU A 72 -3.41 2.14 12.75
C LEU A 72 -3.06 3.12 11.64
N PHE A 73 -1.79 3.52 11.54
CA PHE A 73 -1.34 4.40 10.47
C PHE A 73 -1.39 3.73 9.11
N GLY A 74 -1.08 2.43 9.02
CA GLY A 74 -1.23 1.66 7.80
C GLY A 74 -2.69 1.57 7.35
N PHE A 75 -3.62 1.35 8.29
CA PHE A 75 -5.06 1.38 8.04
C PHE A 75 -5.53 2.74 7.54
N LEU A 76 -5.17 3.83 8.23
CA LEU A 76 -5.53 5.18 7.80
C LEU A 76 -4.95 5.53 6.42
N GLY A 77 -3.73 5.07 6.14
CA GLY A 77 -3.07 5.25 4.87
C GLY A 77 -3.80 4.54 3.72
N ILE A 78 -4.16 3.26 3.89
CA ILE A 78 -4.89 2.54 2.84
C ILE A 78 -6.32 3.08 2.66
N VAL A 79 -6.96 3.55 3.72
CA VAL A 79 -8.26 4.24 3.63
C VAL A 79 -8.12 5.53 2.81
N LEU A 80 -7.11 6.35 3.07
CA LEU A 80 -6.83 7.55 2.28
C LEU A 80 -6.60 7.19 0.80
N TYR A 81 -5.76 6.19 0.53
CA TYR A 81 -5.51 5.68 -0.82
C TYR A 81 -6.83 5.30 -1.51
N SER A 82 -7.68 4.51 -0.85
CA SER A 82 -8.96 4.07 -1.40
C SER A 82 -9.93 5.23 -1.65
N ILE A 83 -9.97 6.23 -0.77
CA ILE A 83 -10.76 7.46 -0.96
C ILE A 83 -10.27 8.20 -2.21
N CYS A 84 -8.96 8.33 -2.40
CA CYS A 84 -8.39 8.95 -3.60
C CYS A 84 -8.79 8.19 -4.88
N VAL A 85 -8.75 6.85 -4.85
CA VAL A 85 -9.21 6.02 -5.98
C VAL A 85 -10.70 6.22 -6.26
N TYR A 86 -11.53 6.28 -5.21
CA TYR A 86 -12.96 6.50 -5.33
C TYR A 86 -13.31 7.88 -5.91
N ILE A 87 -12.63 8.95 -5.46
CA ILE A 87 -12.89 10.32 -5.90
C ILE A 87 -12.43 10.56 -7.35
N TYR A 88 -11.31 9.96 -7.75
CA TYR A 88 -10.73 10.18 -9.08
C TYR A 88 -11.63 9.68 -10.22
N ASP A 89 -12.69 8.90 -9.92
CA ASP A 89 -13.63 8.32 -10.89
C ASP A 89 -12.90 7.82 -12.13
N ALA A 90 -11.92 6.95 -11.89
CA ALA A 90 -11.13 6.33 -12.93
C ALA A 90 -12.00 5.34 -13.68
N ASN A 91 -12.89 5.82 -14.56
CA ASN A 91 -13.56 4.98 -15.53
C ASN A 91 -12.48 4.17 -16.27
N ALA A 92 -12.34 2.91 -15.86
CA ALA A 92 -11.50 1.86 -16.41
C ALA A 92 -9.96 1.87 -16.20
N VAL A 93 -9.34 2.71 -15.36
CA VAL A 93 -7.91 2.50 -15.05
C VAL A 93 -7.79 1.22 -14.20
N TYR A 94 -7.26 0.16 -14.82
CA TYR A 94 -7.19 -1.21 -14.28
C TYR A 94 -8.52 -1.99 -14.19
N GLU A 95 -9.58 -1.52 -14.85
CA GLU A 95 -10.92 -2.17 -14.86
C GLU A 95 -11.58 -2.29 -13.47
N LEU A 96 -11.17 -1.47 -12.51
CA LEU A 96 -11.81 -1.40 -11.20
C LEU A 96 -13.23 -0.82 -11.32
N GLY A 97 -14.17 -1.36 -10.54
CA GLY A 97 -15.58 -0.97 -10.59
C GLY A 97 -16.39 -1.62 -11.72
N TYR A 98 -15.78 -2.37 -12.64
CA TYR A 98 -16.52 -3.20 -13.59
C TYR A 98 -16.97 -4.52 -12.96
N SER A 99 -18.25 -4.84 -13.09
CA SER A 99 -18.86 -6.10 -12.65
C SER A 99 -19.56 -6.81 -13.80
N GLY A 100 -19.47 -8.15 -13.83
CA GLY A 100 -20.19 -9.02 -14.77
C GLY A 100 -19.30 -10.06 -15.45
N ILE A 101 -19.82 -11.28 -15.63
CA ILE A 101 -19.14 -12.39 -16.33
C ILE A 101 -19.35 -12.31 -17.85
N PHE A 102 -20.46 -11.70 -18.28
CA PHE A 102 -20.88 -11.64 -19.70
C PHE A 102 -21.08 -10.21 -20.25
N TYR A 103 -21.40 -9.24 -19.40
CA TYR A 103 -21.49 -7.82 -19.76
C TYR A 103 -20.85 -7.00 -18.64
N THR A 104 -19.77 -6.28 -18.94
CA THR A 104 -19.04 -5.46 -17.98
C THR A 104 -19.64 -4.06 -17.95
N SER A 105 -20.37 -3.73 -16.89
CA SER A 105 -20.80 -2.36 -16.63
C SER A 105 -20.11 -1.82 -15.39
N PHE A 106 -19.70 -0.54 -15.45
CA PHE A 106 -19.12 0.14 -14.31
C PHE A 106 -20.21 0.44 -13.28
N SER A 107 -19.95 0.10 -12.03
CA SER A 107 -20.80 0.42 -10.89
C SER A 107 -19.95 1.01 -9.76
N ARG A 108 -20.35 2.19 -9.29
CA ARG A 108 -19.72 2.82 -8.12
C ARG A 108 -19.89 1.98 -6.86
N GLU A 109 -21.01 1.27 -6.72
CA GLU A 109 -21.25 0.36 -5.60
C GLU A 109 -20.26 -0.80 -5.63
N TRP A 110 -20.00 -1.35 -6.82
CA TRP A 110 -19.00 -2.40 -6.99
C TRP A 110 -17.58 -1.92 -6.74
N LEU A 111 -17.24 -0.70 -7.14
CA LEU A 111 -15.96 -0.08 -6.81
C LEU A 111 -15.77 0.03 -5.29
N VAL A 112 -16.79 0.48 -4.55
CA VAL A 112 -16.75 0.56 -3.08
C VAL A 112 -16.55 -0.82 -2.47
N PHE A 113 -17.24 -1.84 -2.97
CA PHE A 113 -17.05 -3.21 -2.52
C PHE A 113 -15.61 -3.70 -2.74
N GLN A 114 -15.05 -3.53 -3.94
CA GLN A 114 -13.67 -3.91 -4.26
C GLN A 114 -12.65 -3.17 -3.39
N LEU A 115 -12.84 -1.86 -3.16
CA LEU A 115 -11.98 -1.08 -2.28
C LEU A 115 -12.09 -1.51 -0.81
N GLY A 116 -13.30 -1.89 -0.36
CA GLY A 116 -13.50 -2.48 0.97
C GLY A 116 -12.73 -3.78 1.14
N VAL A 117 -12.83 -4.69 0.16
CA VAL A 117 -12.08 -5.94 0.12
C VAL A 117 -10.57 -5.68 0.11
N LEU A 118 -10.10 -4.71 -0.68
CA LEU A 118 -8.69 -4.30 -0.72
C LEU A 118 -8.18 -3.87 0.65
N ILE A 119 -8.94 -3.02 1.37
CA ILE A 119 -8.57 -2.55 2.71
C ILE A 119 -8.43 -3.72 3.67
N VAL A 120 -9.39 -4.67 3.67
CA VAL A 120 -9.36 -5.84 4.55
C VAL A 120 -8.13 -6.70 4.29
N PHE A 121 -7.89 -7.09 3.03
CA PHE A 121 -6.72 -7.89 2.67
C PHE A 121 -5.41 -7.16 2.99
N TYR A 122 -5.33 -5.86 2.72
CA TYR A 122 -4.16 -5.05 3.01
C TYR A 122 -3.83 -5.06 4.51
N VAL A 123 -4.83 -4.91 5.39
CA VAL A 123 -4.61 -4.94 6.85
C VAL A 123 -4.13 -6.31 7.33
N ILE A 124 -4.66 -7.41 6.76
CA ILE A 124 -4.20 -8.76 7.05
C ILE A 124 -2.72 -8.92 6.67
N ILE A 125 -2.37 -8.55 5.44
CA ILE A 125 -0.99 -8.60 4.93
C ILE A 125 -0.06 -7.73 5.79
N TYR A 126 -0.49 -6.51 6.13
CA TYR A 126 0.27 -5.61 6.99
C TYR A 126 0.57 -6.24 8.35
N THR A 127 -0.41 -6.91 8.93
CA THR A 127 -0.25 -7.61 10.22
C THR A 127 0.77 -8.74 10.11
N ILE A 128 0.72 -9.53 9.03
CA ILE A 128 1.70 -10.59 8.76
C ILE A 128 3.12 -10.01 8.67
N PHE A 129 3.32 -8.95 7.89
CA PHE A 129 4.63 -8.30 7.78
C PHE A 129 5.13 -7.75 9.12
N LEU A 130 4.24 -7.16 9.92
CA LEU A 130 4.58 -6.65 11.24
C LEU A 130 5.10 -7.76 12.16
N ILE A 131 4.43 -8.92 12.16
CA ILE A 131 4.85 -10.10 12.93
C ILE A 131 6.22 -10.59 12.46
N ILE A 132 6.41 -10.76 11.15
CA ILE A 132 7.68 -11.24 10.57
C ILE A 132 8.83 -10.30 10.96
N ILE A 133 8.65 -8.99 10.79
CA ILE A 133 9.68 -7.99 11.11
C ILE A 133 10.03 -8.01 12.60
N ASN A 134 9.02 -8.15 13.48
CA ASN A 134 9.23 -8.24 14.92
C ASN A 134 10.02 -9.50 15.30
N ILE A 135 9.71 -10.66 14.71
CA ILE A 135 10.45 -11.91 14.91
C ILE A 135 11.91 -11.75 14.47
N VAL A 136 12.16 -11.22 13.27
CA VAL A 136 13.52 -11.00 12.75
C VAL A 136 14.31 -10.05 13.66
N SER A 137 13.67 -8.99 14.16
CA SER A 137 14.28 -8.05 15.10
C SER A 137 14.65 -8.72 16.43
N ALA A 138 13.76 -9.56 16.96
CA ALA A 138 14.00 -10.32 18.19
C ALA A 138 15.18 -11.30 18.03
N ILE A 139 15.26 -12.02 16.91
CA ILE A 139 16.37 -12.92 16.59
C ILE A 139 17.70 -12.15 16.51
N ARG A 140 17.74 -11.03 15.78
CA ARG A 140 18.95 -10.19 15.68
C ARG A 140 19.42 -9.69 17.04
N LYS A 141 18.50 -9.27 17.90
CA LYS A 141 18.81 -8.80 19.26
C LYS A 141 19.35 -9.94 20.13
N HIS A 142 18.77 -11.13 20.05
CA HIS A 142 19.25 -12.30 20.78
C HIS A 142 20.68 -12.69 20.37
N ILE A 143 20.97 -12.72 19.06
CA ILE A 143 22.31 -13.03 18.53
C ILE A 143 23.33 -11.99 19.01
N LYS A 144 22.99 -10.70 18.95
CA LYS A 144 23.88 -9.61 19.40
C LYS A 144 24.20 -9.74 20.89
N ASN A 145 23.19 -9.94 21.73
CA ASN A 145 23.37 -10.07 23.18
C ASN A 145 24.22 -11.29 23.57
N LYS A 146 24.19 -12.36 22.77
CA LYS A 146 25.05 -13.53 22.99
C LYS A 146 26.53 -13.19 22.72
N LYS A 147 26.82 -12.53 21.59
CA LYS A 147 28.17 -12.08 21.25
C LYS A 147 28.75 -11.11 22.28
N ASP A 148 27.95 -10.13 22.70
CA ASP A 148 28.37 -9.12 23.69
C ASP A 148 28.70 -9.74 25.07
N LYS A 149 28.17 -10.93 25.39
CA LYS A 149 28.50 -11.68 26.62
C LYS A 149 29.75 -12.54 26.48
N GLU A 150 30.01 -13.07 25.29
CA GLU A 150 31.20 -13.87 24.99
C GLU A 150 32.46 -12.99 24.90
N GLU A 151 32.35 -11.74 24.43
CA GLU A 151 33.48 -10.78 24.37
C GLU A 151 33.82 -10.11 25.71
N LYS A 152 32.91 -10.16 26.68
CA LYS A 152 33.08 -9.55 28.02
C LYS A 152 33.43 -10.56 29.12
N SER A 153 33.54 -11.85 28.76
CA SER A 153 34.01 -12.93 29.64
C SER A 153 35.47 -13.22 29.35
#